data_AF-A0AAD7KFF8-F1
#
_entry.id   AF-A0AAD7KFF8-F1
#
_cell.length_a   1.000
_cell.length_b   1.000
_cell.length_c   1.000
_cell.angle_alpha   90.00
_cell.angle_beta   90.00
_cell.angle_gamma   90.00
#
_symmetry.space_group_name_H-M   'P 1'
#
loop_
_entity.id
_entity.type
_entity.pdbx_description
1 polymer ?
#
loop_
_entity_poly.entity_id
_entity_poly.type
_entity_poly.pdbx_seq_one_letter_code
_entity_poly.pdbx_strand_id
1 'polypeptide(L)'
;MQYVWYEEDIVHKYLIVLLGWTFPELVNPSELSTSLPTLQELHNALKEGTCYFKKLTAQELEAHKADWLKNIKAGVIERKNRSTCSDKGIKRK
;
A
#
# COMPACT_ATOMS: atom_id res chain seq x y z
N MET A 1 -7.21 -8.01 3.41
CA MET A 1 -6.16 -7.04 3.08
C MET A 1 -6.83 -5.69 2.88
N GLN A 2 -6.40 -4.63 3.55
CA GLN A 2 -6.90 -3.28 3.31
C GLN A 2 -5.88 -2.56 2.42
N TYR A 3 -6.26 -2.22 1.19
CA TYR A 3 -5.36 -1.61 0.22
C TYR A 3 -4.89 -0.21 0.65
N VAL A 4 -5.67 0.48 1.48
CA VAL A 4 -5.29 1.74 2.14
C VAL A 4 -3.99 1.62 2.93
N TRP A 5 -3.72 0.46 3.57
CA TRP A 5 -2.50 0.22 4.35
C TRP A 5 -1.43 -0.55 3.58
N TYR A 6 -1.53 -0.62 2.25
CA TYR A 6 -0.60 -1.34 1.38
C TYR A 6 0.86 -0.98 1.68
N GLU A 7 1.15 0.30 1.88
CA GLU A 7 2.48 0.80 2.16
C GLU A 7 3.09 0.19 3.43
N GLU A 8 2.32 0.13 4.52
CA GLU A 8 2.79 -0.45 5.78
C GLU A 8 2.81 -1.98 5.76
N ASP A 9 1.72 -2.59 5.28
CA ASP A 9 1.50 -4.03 5.40
C ASP A 9 2.24 -4.83 4.32
N ILE A 10 2.55 -4.22 3.16
CA ILE A 10 3.27 -4.87 2.04
C ILE A 10 4.65 -4.27 1.80
N VAL A 11 4.74 -2.97 1.51
CA VAL A 11 6.01 -2.35 1.09
C VAL A 11 7.03 -2.42 2.22
N HIS A 12 6.69 -1.90 3.40
CA HIS A 12 7.62 -1.88 4.53
C HIS A 12 7.90 -3.26 5.13
N LYS A 13 6.93 -4.17 5.05
CA LYS A 13 7.02 -5.50 5.68
C LYS A 13 7.72 -6.52 4.79
N TYR A 14 7.42 -6.53 3.49
CA TYR A 14 7.92 -7.54 2.56
C TYR A 14 8.90 -6.99 1.53
N LEU A 15 9.15 -5.67 1.52
CA LEU A 15 10.04 -5.01 0.56
C LEU A 15 9.54 -5.13 -0.88
N ILE A 16 8.23 -5.20 -1.09
CA ILE A 16 7.63 -5.38 -2.41
C ILE A 16 6.81 -4.14 -2.73
N VAL A 17 7.13 -3.49 -3.86
CA VAL A 17 6.39 -2.36 -4.41
C VAL A 17 5.78 -2.76 -5.75
N LEU A 18 4.54 -2.34 -5.98
CA LEU A 18 3.88 -2.43 -7.26
C LEU A 18 4.16 -1.16 -8.05
N LEU A 19 4.93 -1.28 -9.12
CA LEU A 19 5.28 -0.17 -9.99
C LEU A 19 4.38 -0.19 -11.22
N GLY A 20 4.02 1.01 -11.71
CA GLY A 20 3.24 1.18 -12.93
C GLY A 20 1.77 0.78 -12.80
N TRP A 21 1.20 0.93 -11.61
CA TRP A 21 -0.24 0.82 -11.41
C TRP A 21 -0.97 1.89 -12.25
N THR A 22 -1.98 1.48 -13.02
CA THR A 22 -2.63 2.31 -14.05
C THR A 22 -3.72 3.24 -13.52
N PHE A 23 -4.18 3.04 -12.29
CA PHE A 23 -5.31 3.77 -11.70
C PHE A 23 -4.85 4.74 -10.60
N PRO A 24 -5.64 5.78 -10.28
CA PRO A 24 -5.27 6.77 -9.26
C PRO A 24 -5.13 6.17 -7.86
N GLU A 25 -5.93 5.16 -7.54
CA GLU A 25 -5.91 4.48 -6.25
C GLU A 25 -5.63 2.99 -6.43
N LEU A 26 -4.84 2.44 -5.51
CA LEU A 26 -4.67 1.01 -5.41
C LEU A 26 -5.88 0.43 -4.70
N VAL A 27 -6.74 -0.25 -5.45
CA VAL A 27 -7.95 -0.88 -4.94
C VAL A 27 -8.01 -2.33 -5.37
N ASN A 28 -8.96 -3.07 -4.81
CA ASN A 28 -9.21 -4.44 -5.24
C ASN A 28 -9.61 -4.47 -6.72
N PRO A 29 -9.04 -5.35 -7.56
CA PRO A 29 -9.49 -5.47 -8.94
C PRO A 29 -11.00 -5.69 -9.10
N SER A 30 -11.66 -6.38 -8.16
CA SER A 30 -13.12 -6.54 -8.20
C SER A 30 -13.91 -5.26 -7.93
N GLU A 31 -13.28 -4.24 -7.35
CA GLU A 31 -13.87 -2.94 -7.03
C GLU A 31 -13.62 -1.89 -8.14
N LEU A 32 -12.66 -2.11 -9.05
CA LEU A 32 -12.30 -1.17 -10.13
C LEU A 32 -13.47 -0.86 -11.09
N SER A 33 -14.42 -1.78 -11.23
CA SER A 33 -15.80 -1.63 -11.70
C SER A 33 -16.28 -2.96 -12.29
N THR A 34 -17.59 -3.09 -12.54
CA THR A 34 -18.15 -4.17 -13.37
C THR A 34 -17.86 -4.01 -14.87
N SER A 35 -17.13 -2.96 -15.28
CA SER A 35 -16.84 -2.71 -16.69
C SER A 35 -15.59 -3.48 -17.14
N LEU A 36 -15.77 -4.39 -18.09
CA LEU A 36 -14.70 -5.17 -18.72
C LEU A 36 -13.49 -4.34 -19.20
N PRO A 37 -13.64 -3.12 -19.74
CA PRO A 37 -12.51 -2.33 -20.25
C PRO A 37 -11.46 -2.04 -19.17
N THR A 38 -11.87 -1.62 -17.97
CA THR A 38 -10.94 -1.28 -16.88
C THR A 38 -10.12 -2.49 -16.41
N LEU A 39 -10.75 -3.66 -16.30
CA LEU A 39 -10.07 -4.91 -15.98
C LEU A 39 -9.13 -5.36 -17.09
N GLN A 40 -9.52 -5.15 -18.35
CA GLN A 40 -8.70 -5.48 -19.50
C GLN A 40 -7.45 -4.59 -19.58
N GLU A 41 -7.57 -3.30 -19.28
CA GLU A 41 -6.43 -2.37 -19.19
C GLU A 41 -5.45 -2.83 -18.10
N LEU A 42 -5.95 -3.15 -16.90
CA LEU A 42 -5.11 -3.67 -15.83
C LEU A 42 -4.38 -4.95 -16.24
N HIS A 43 -5.13 -5.89 -16.84
CA HIS A 43 -4.60 -7.16 -17.28
C HIS A 43 -3.51 -6.97 -18.35
N ASN A 44 -3.75 -6.09 -19.32
CA ASN A 44 -2.77 -5.79 -20.36
C ASN A 44 -1.52 -5.14 -19.75
N ALA A 45 -1.67 -4.22 -18.80
CA ALA A 45 -0.53 -3.60 -18.13
C ALA A 45 0.36 -4.62 -17.38
N LEU A 46 -0.28 -5.58 -16.70
CA LEU A 46 0.44 -6.69 -16.04
C LEU A 46 1.12 -7.61 -17.07
N LYS A 47 0.44 -7.88 -18.19
CA LYS A 47 0.95 -8.77 -19.24
C LYS A 47 2.11 -8.16 -20.03
N GLU A 48 2.04 -6.87 -20.32
CA GLU A 48 3.08 -6.11 -21.04
C GLU A 48 4.27 -5.76 -20.13
N GLY A 49 4.12 -5.94 -18.81
CA GLY A 49 5.14 -5.62 -17.83
C GLY A 49 5.26 -4.12 -17.54
N THR A 50 4.26 -3.32 -17.94
CA THR A 50 4.18 -1.91 -17.53
C THR A 50 3.74 -1.79 -16.07
N CYS A 51 2.97 -2.76 -15.58
CA CYS A 51 2.64 -2.94 -14.17
C CYS A 51 3.33 -4.20 -13.62
N TYR A 52 4.15 -4.10 -12.57
CA TYR A 52 4.87 -5.25 -12.02
C TYR A 52 5.29 -5.06 -10.57
N PHE A 53 5.47 -6.19 -9.87
CA PHE A 53 6.02 -6.20 -8.53
C PHE A 53 7.55 -6.17 -8.59
N LYS A 54 8.15 -5.17 -7.95
CA LYS A 54 9.60 -5.07 -7.75
C LYS A 54 9.91 -5.30 -6.27
N LYS A 55 10.92 -6.13 -6.03
CA LYS A 55 11.53 -6.24 -4.70
C LYS A 55 12.53 -5.09 -4.52
N LEU A 56 12.33 -4.27 -3.49
CA LEU A 56 13.25 -3.20 -3.13
C LEU A 56 14.48 -3.78 -2.41
N THR A 57 15.62 -3.18 -2.69
CA THR A 57 16.81 -3.32 -1.85
C THR A 57 16.64 -2.56 -0.53
N ALA A 58 17.48 -2.85 0.46
CA ALA A 58 17.43 -2.16 1.75
C ALA A 58 17.63 -0.64 1.60
N GLN A 59 18.51 -0.21 0.71
CA GLN A 59 18.76 1.21 0.45
C GLN A 59 17.57 1.90 -0.22
N GLU A 60 16.96 1.28 -1.23
CA GLU A 60 15.75 1.81 -1.88
C GLU A 60 14.59 1.91 -0.88
N LEU A 61 14.46 0.93 0.03
CA LEU A 61 13.45 0.96 1.08
C LEU A 61 13.64 2.13 2.05
N GLU A 62 14.88 2.42 2.46
CA GLU A 62 15.15 3.53 3.37
C GLU A 62 14.77 4.88 2.74
N ALA A 63 15.11 5.08 1.46
CA ALA A 63 14.67 6.25 0.70
C ALA A 63 13.14 6.32 0.63
N HIS A 64 12.48 5.20 0.28
CA HIS A 64 11.02 5.11 0.21
C HIS A 64 10.36 5.47 1.55
N LYS A 65 10.88 4.90 2.64
CA LYS A 65 10.42 5.18 4.01
C LYS A 65 10.60 6.65 4.39
N ALA A 66 11.71 7.25 4.00
CA ALA A 66 11.96 8.66 4.29
C ALA A 66 10.91 9.56 3.61
N ASP A 67 10.60 9.28 2.34
CA ASP A 67 9.59 10.05 1.60
C ASP A 67 8.17 9.79 2.12
N TRP A 68 7.85 8.53 2.45
CA TRP A 68 6.59 8.20 3.10
C TRP A 68 6.42 8.92 4.45
N LEU A 69 7.47 8.96 5.29
CA LEU A 69 7.45 9.69 6.56
C LEU A 69 7.31 11.20 6.37
N LYS A 70 7.89 11.78 5.31
CA LYS A 70 7.67 13.20 4.97
C LYS A 70 6.20 13.44 4.62
N ASN A 71 5.58 12.56 3.84
CA ASN A 71 4.17 12.67 3.45
C ASN A 71 3.24 12.51 4.66
N ILE A 72 3.56 11.64 5.62
CA ILE A 72 2.83 11.57 6.90
C ILE A 72 2.97 12.87 7.67
N LYS A 73 4.18 13.41 7.81
CA LYS A 73 4.41 14.67 8.53
C LYS A 73 3.69 15.85 7.88
N ALA A 74 3.57 15.84 6.56
CA ALA A 74 2.81 16.82 5.80
C ALA A 74 1.28 16.62 5.92
N GLY A 75 0.82 15.51 6.51
CA GLY A 75 -0.60 15.18 6.65
C GLY A 75 -1.27 14.70 5.36
N VAL A 76 -0.48 14.34 4.34
CA VAL A 76 -1.00 13.84 3.04
C VAL A 76 -1.44 12.39 3.16
N ILE A 77 -0.78 11.60 4.02
CA ILE A 77 -1.03 10.17 4.20
C ILE A 77 -1.30 9.89 5.67
N GLU A 78 -2.35 9.12 5.95
CA GLU A 78 -2.66 8.65 7.29
C GLU A 78 -1.79 7.44 7.66
N ARG A 79 -1.41 7.36 8.95
CA ARG A 79 -0.67 6.22 9.49
C ARG A 79 -1.62 5.24 10.16
N LYS A 80 -1.40 3.94 9.98
CA LYS A 80 -2.19 2.92 10.68
C LYS A 80 -1.91 3.01 12.18
N ASN A 81 -2.91 3.41 12.95
CA ASN A 81 -2.83 3.41 14.40
C ASN A 81 -3.18 2.02 14.94
N ARG A 82 -2.30 1.45 15.77
CA ARG A 82 -2.62 0.22 16.50
C ARG A 82 -3.64 0.53 17.58
N SER A 83 -4.71 -0.27 17.66
CA SER A 83 -5.67 -0.16 18.75
C SER A 83 -4.96 -0.34 20.10
N THR A 84 -5.32 0.52 21.04
CA THR A 84 -4.91 0.35 22.43
C THR A 84 -5.64 -0.84 23.04
N CYS A 85 -4.94 -1.63 23.85
CA CYS A 85 -5.58 -2.67 24.65
C CYS A 85 -6.67 -2.07 25.54
N SER A 86 -7.83 -2.73 25.63
CA SER A 86 -8.98 -2.31 26.45
C SER A 86 -8.61 -2.14 27.92
N ASP A 87 -7.69 -2.97 28.41
CA ASP A 87 -7.35 -3.04 29.84
C ASP A 87 -6.15 -2.15 30.19
N LYS A 88 -5.69 -1.34 29.23
CA LYS A 88 -4.57 -0.43 29.43
C LYS A 88 -4.94 0.61 30.50
N GLY A 89 -4.36 0.45 31.68
CA GLY A 89 -4.61 1.32 32.84
C GLY A 89 -5.67 0.81 33.81
N ILE A 90 -6.30 -0.34 33.53
CA ILE A 90 -7.24 -0.96 34.47
C ILE A 90 -6.43 -1.73 35.54
N LYS A 91 -6.61 -1.36 36.82
CA LYS A 91 -6.05 -2.13 37.93
C LYS A 91 -6.72 -3.50 37.98
N ARG A 92 -5.92 -4.57 37.90
CA ARG A 92 -6.40 -5.94 38.11
C ARG A 92 -6.96 -6.06 39.54
N LYS A 93 -8.18 -6.60 39.66
CA LYS A 93 -8.82 -6.90 40.95
C LYS A 93 -8.18 -8.14 41.58
#